data_AF-A0AAU4CHZ6-F1
#
_entry.id   AF-A0AAU4CHZ6-F1
#
_cell.length_a   1.000
_cell.length_b   1.000
_cell.length_c   1.000
_cell.angle_alpha   90.00
_cell.angle_beta   90.00
_cell.angle_gamma   90.00
#
_symmetry.space_group_name_H-M   'P 1'
#
loop_
_entity.id
_entity.type
_entity.pdbx_description
1 polymer ?
#
loop_
_entity_poly.entity_id
_entity_poly.type
_entity_poly.pdbx_seq_one_letter_code
_entity_poly.pdbx_strand_id
1 'polypeptide(L)'
;MPASGQAASGGRRRLRRAGLRTTPTPAAEQAAELSRTFGCVRLVYNKALEERTRAWYSEQRRVSYVQSSAALTEWKKTGELAFLTEVSSVPLQQALRHLQTAFAHFFAKRAKYPRFKSRKKSRASAEYTRSAFKFRDGQLTLAKMAEPLDIRWSRPLPHGCAWYGRELVVIDRWFPSSKLCGACGTVAARLPLNVRAWTCEHCGAVHDRDVNAARNILAAGLAASAWGDGVRPQRESSRTGRSSVKQEPQRASGARKGPGSPRLIRGAGHSLSRSRR
;
A
#
# COMPACT_ATOMS: atom_id res chain seq x y z
N MET A 1 48.26 -0.84 -23.26
CA MET A 1 47.28 0.27 -23.38
C MET A 1 45.92 -0.29 -23.75
N PRO A 2 45.03 -0.63 -22.80
CA PRO A 2 43.61 -0.78 -23.11
C PRO A 2 42.83 0.44 -22.59
N ALA A 3 42.11 1.10 -23.50
CA ALA A 3 41.25 2.23 -23.20
C ALA A 3 39.98 1.77 -22.46
N SER A 4 39.94 2.15 -21.18
CA SER A 4 38.80 2.54 -20.34
C SER A 4 37.40 2.54 -21.00
N GLY A 5 36.67 1.44 -20.84
CA GLY A 5 35.20 1.43 -20.94
C GLY A 5 34.61 1.96 -19.63
N GLN A 6 34.11 3.20 -19.65
CA GLN A 6 33.42 3.82 -18.52
C GLN A 6 32.12 3.06 -18.21
N ALA A 7 32.09 2.35 -17.09
CA ALA A 7 30.86 1.82 -16.53
C ALA A 7 29.98 2.99 -16.06
N ALA A 8 28.84 3.15 -16.72
CA ALA A 8 27.81 4.12 -16.35
C ALA A 8 27.45 3.93 -14.87
N SER A 9 27.68 4.98 -14.08
CA SER A 9 27.29 5.06 -12.68
C SER A 9 25.79 4.82 -12.54
N GLY A 10 25.44 3.67 -11.97
CA GLY A 10 24.07 3.26 -11.67
C GLY A 10 23.46 4.13 -10.58
N GLY A 11 23.09 5.36 -10.93
CA GLY A 11 22.42 6.30 -10.05
C GLY A 11 21.10 5.71 -9.54
N ARG A 12 20.94 5.67 -8.21
CA ARG A 12 19.71 5.27 -7.52
C ARG A 12 18.55 6.13 -8.02
N ARG A 13 17.72 5.62 -8.93
CA ARG A 13 16.45 6.26 -9.28
C ARG A 13 15.36 5.77 -8.34
N ARG A 14 15.02 6.58 -7.34
CA ARG A 14 13.71 6.47 -6.67
C ARG A 14 12.64 6.69 -7.73
N LEU A 15 11.96 5.63 -8.17
CA LEU A 15 10.69 5.78 -8.87
C LEU A 15 9.65 6.23 -7.84
N ARG A 16 9.57 7.56 -7.62
CA ARG A 16 8.40 8.19 -7.03
C ARG A 16 7.20 7.76 -7.88
N ARG A 17 6.10 7.31 -7.24
CA ARG A 17 4.80 6.96 -7.84
C ARG A 17 4.71 7.53 -9.26
N ALA A 18 5.02 6.70 -10.25
CA ALA A 18 5.19 7.17 -11.61
C ALA A 18 3.79 7.48 -12.14
N GLY A 19 3.36 8.73 -11.98
CA GLY A 19 2.14 9.24 -12.59
C GLY A 19 2.34 9.14 -14.10
N LEU A 20 1.77 8.11 -14.70
CA LEU A 20 1.62 8.01 -16.14
C LEU A 20 0.31 8.71 -16.46
N ARG A 21 0.38 9.73 -17.32
CA ARG A 21 -0.82 10.29 -17.90
C ARG A 21 -1.17 9.42 -19.09
N THR A 22 -2.39 8.95 -19.11
CA THR A 22 -2.93 8.23 -20.25
C THR A 22 -4.11 9.00 -20.79
N THR A 23 -4.20 9.07 -22.11
CA THR A 23 -5.41 9.52 -22.79
C THR A 23 -6.07 8.27 -23.31
N PRO A 24 -7.10 7.75 -22.63
CA PRO A 24 -7.87 6.65 -23.17
C PRO A 24 -8.61 7.16 -24.42
N THR A 25 -8.68 6.32 -25.46
CA THR A 25 -9.58 6.52 -26.60
C THR A 25 -10.73 5.51 -26.45
N PRO A 26 -11.60 5.68 -25.43
CA PRO A 26 -12.62 4.67 -25.16
C PRO A 26 -13.62 4.63 -26.33
N ALA A 27 -14.07 3.43 -26.68
CA ALA A 27 -15.30 3.27 -27.45
C ALA A 27 -16.46 3.96 -26.71
N ALA A 28 -17.50 4.39 -27.44
CA ALA A 28 -18.62 5.15 -26.86
C ALA A 28 -19.23 4.46 -25.62
N GLU A 29 -19.34 3.13 -25.66
CA GLU A 29 -19.84 2.31 -24.56
C GLU A 29 -18.91 2.31 -23.33
N GLN A 30 -17.59 2.20 -23.54
CA GLN A 30 -16.59 2.28 -22.48
C GLN A 30 -16.59 3.67 -21.82
N ALA A 31 -16.76 4.74 -22.62
CA ALA A 31 -16.87 6.10 -22.11
C ALA A 31 -18.12 6.30 -21.24
N ALA A 32 -19.24 5.71 -21.65
CA ALA A 32 -20.48 5.71 -20.88
C ALA A 32 -20.32 4.95 -19.55
N GLU A 33 -19.67 3.79 -19.56
CA GLU A 33 -19.40 2.99 -18.35
C GLU A 33 -18.48 3.70 -17.36
N LEU A 34 -17.41 4.33 -17.85
CA LEU A 34 -16.54 5.16 -17.03
C LEU A 34 -17.30 6.34 -16.42
N SER A 35 -18.14 7.01 -17.21
CA SER A 35 -18.96 8.14 -16.76
C SER A 35 -19.96 7.73 -15.67
N ARG A 36 -20.63 6.58 -15.83
CA ARG A 36 -21.49 5.97 -14.80
C ARG A 36 -20.69 5.68 -13.53
N THR A 37 -19.53 5.03 -13.67
CA THR A 37 -18.66 4.69 -12.54
C THR A 37 -18.22 5.93 -11.76
N PHE A 38 -17.78 6.99 -12.44
CA PHE A 38 -17.39 8.24 -11.78
C PHE A 38 -18.57 8.91 -11.06
N GLY A 39 -19.77 8.84 -11.65
CA GLY A 39 -21.01 9.31 -11.05
C GLY A 39 -21.32 8.56 -9.74
N CYS A 40 -21.31 7.22 -9.79
CA CYS A 40 -21.59 6.36 -8.65
C CYS A 40 -20.56 6.53 -7.53
N VAL A 41 -19.27 6.59 -7.86
CA VAL A 41 -18.18 6.85 -6.89
C VAL A 41 -18.37 8.19 -6.18
N ARG A 42 -18.74 9.25 -6.92
CA ARG A 42 -19.01 10.57 -6.33
C ARG A 42 -20.20 10.51 -5.38
N LEU A 43 -21.29 9.86 -5.79
CA LEU A 43 -22.51 9.73 -5.00
C LEU A 43 -22.25 8.95 -3.70
N VAL A 44 -21.62 7.79 -3.78
CA VAL A 44 -21.27 6.96 -2.61
C VAL A 44 -20.36 7.72 -1.65
N TYR A 45 -19.34 8.42 -2.16
CA TYR A 45 -18.47 9.24 -1.32
C TYR A 45 -19.24 10.33 -0.58
N ASN A 46 -20.10 11.07 -1.28
CA ASN A 46 -20.86 12.17 -0.69
C ASN A 46 -21.89 11.67 0.33
N LYS A 47 -22.63 10.61 0.01
CA LYS A 47 -23.62 10.00 0.91
C LYS A 47 -22.96 9.47 2.19
N ALA A 48 -21.80 8.81 2.07
CA ALA A 48 -21.04 8.35 3.23
C ALA A 48 -20.45 9.50 4.06
N LEU A 49 -20.03 10.60 3.42
CA LEU A 49 -19.56 11.80 4.11
C LEU A 49 -20.70 12.46 4.89
N GLU A 50 -21.88 12.57 4.29
CA GLU A 50 -23.09 13.08 4.94
C GLU A 50 -23.45 12.24 6.17
N GLU A 51 -23.52 10.91 6.03
CA GLU A 51 -23.85 10.01 7.14
C GLU A 51 -22.84 10.12 8.29
N ARG A 52 -21.53 10.13 7.98
CA ARG A 52 -20.46 10.32 8.97
C ARG A 52 -20.54 11.68 9.66
N THR A 53 -20.84 12.73 8.89
CA THR A 53 -20.99 14.09 9.41
C THR A 53 -22.19 14.16 10.36
N ARG A 54 -23.35 13.63 9.96
CA ARG A 54 -24.56 13.55 10.78
C ARG A 54 -24.32 12.77 12.07
N ALA A 55 -23.76 11.56 11.97
CA ALA A 55 -23.49 10.72 13.14
C ALA A 55 -22.54 11.39 14.15
N TRP A 56 -21.54 12.14 13.66
CA TRP A 56 -20.64 12.87 14.54
C TRP A 56 -21.32 14.06 15.24
N TYR A 57 -22.04 14.91 14.48
CA TYR A 57 -22.66 16.11 15.07
C TYR A 57 -23.89 15.81 15.93
N SER A 58 -24.66 14.77 15.61
CA SER A 58 -25.87 14.41 16.37
C SER A 58 -25.57 13.45 17.53
N GLU A 59 -24.72 12.44 17.32
CA GLU A 59 -24.54 11.33 18.26
C GLU A 59 -23.13 11.24 18.83
N GLN A 60 -22.20 12.12 18.43
CA GLN A 60 -20.76 12.03 18.76
C GLN A 60 -20.13 10.67 18.39
N ARG A 61 -20.73 9.98 17.41
CA ARG A 61 -20.36 8.63 17.03
C ARG A 61 -19.47 8.62 15.80
N ARG A 62 -18.41 7.82 15.85
CA ARG A 62 -17.53 7.58 14.69
C ARG A 62 -18.07 6.41 13.87
N VAL A 63 -18.33 6.65 12.59
CA VAL A 63 -18.70 5.60 11.64
C VAL A 63 -17.43 5.03 11.00
N SER A 64 -17.20 3.74 11.21
CA SER A 64 -16.06 3.00 10.67
C SER A 64 -16.24 2.65 9.19
N TYR A 65 -15.15 2.20 8.54
CA TYR A 65 -15.23 1.65 7.18
C TYR A 65 -16.19 0.46 7.09
N VAL A 66 -16.17 -0.44 8.07
CA VAL A 66 -17.03 -1.64 8.09
C VAL A 66 -18.50 -1.23 8.09
N GLN A 67 -18.88 -0.26 8.92
CA GLN A 67 -20.24 0.27 8.95
C GLN A 67 -20.63 0.96 7.63
N SER A 68 -19.77 1.82 7.06
CA SER A 68 -20.04 2.43 5.76
C SER A 68 -20.13 1.41 4.62
N SER A 69 -19.37 0.31 4.69
CA SER A 69 -19.45 -0.77 3.71
C SER A 69 -20.74 -1.58 3.85
N ALA A 70 -21.21 -1.83 5.08
CA ALA A 70 -22.50 -2.45 5.32
C ALA A 70 -23.65 -1.56 4.81
N ALA A 71 -23.60 -0.26 5.10
CA ALA A 71 -24.56 0.71 4.56
C ALA A 71 -24.58 0.72 3.03
N LEU A 72 -23.42 0.65 2.37
CA LEU A 72 -23.34 0.53 0.91
C LEU A 72 -24.01 -0.74 0.38
N THR A 73 -23.90 -1.87 1.08
CA THR A 73 -24.60 -3.11 0.71
C THR A 73 -26.11 -2.91 0.77
N GLU A 74 -26.62 -2.23 1.79
CA GLU A 74 -28.05 -1.93 1.91
C GLU A 74 -28.53 -0.89 0.88
N TRP A 75 -27.74 0.15 0.61
CA TRP A 75 -28.07 1.14 -0.44
C TRP A 75 -28.27 0.48 -1.80
N LYS A 76 -27.46 -0.52 -2.14
CA LYS A 76 -27.61 -1.26 -3.40
C LYS A 76 -28.90 -2.06 -3.51
N LYS A 77 -29.57 -2.35 -2.39
CA LYS A 77 -30.87 -3.05 -2.35
C LYS A 77 -32.04 -2.07 -2.42
N THR A 78 -31.85 -0.82 -2.00
CA THR A 78 -32.90 0.20 -2.09
C THR A 78 -33.15 0.61 -3.54
N GLY A 79 -34.42 0.69 -3.97
CA GLY A 79 -34.79 0.98 -5.36
C GLY A 79 -34.17 2.26 -5.91
N GLU A 80 -34.04 3.31 -5.07
CA GLU A 80 -33.43 4.58 -5.46
C GLU A 80 -31.95 4.48 -5.83
N LEU A 81 -31.21 3.53 -5.22
CA LEU A 81 -29.76 3.38 -5.38
C LEU A 81 -29.38 2.00 -5.96
N ALA A 82 -30.35 1.26 -6.49
CA ALA A 82 -30.14 -0.06 -7.09
C ALA A 82 -29.16 0.01 -8.28
N PHE A 83 -29.16 1.11 -9.04
CA PHE A 83 -28.24 1.34 -10.16
C PHE A 83 -26.74 1.25 -9.75
N LEU A 84 -26.41 1.35 -8.46
CA LEU A 84 -25.04 1.13 -7.96
C LEU A 84 -24.52 -0.30 -8.20
N THR A 85 -25.38 -1.26 -8.56
CA THR A 85 -24.97 -2.64 -8.93
C THR A 85 -24.53 -2.76 -10.39
N GLU A 86 -24.86 -1.78 -11.23
CA GLU A 86 -24.49 -1.77 -12.65
C GLU A 86 -22.97 -1.63 -12.81
N VAL A 87 -22.35 -0.83 -11.95
CA VAL A 87 -20.90 -0.58 -11.95
C VAL A 87 -20.14 -1.56 -11.05
N SER A 88 -18.83 -1.68 -11.27
CA SER A 88 -17.98 -2.47 -10.38
C SER A 88 -18.05 -2.00 -8.93
N SER A 89 -18.20 -2.94 -7.99
CA SER A 89 -18.26 -2.66 -6.55
C SER A 89 -16.94 -2.14 -5.98
N VAL A 90 -15.82 -2.44 -6.65
CA VAL A 90 -14.47 -2.14 -6.16
C VAL A 90 -14.21 -0.62 -6.10
N PRO A 91 -14.43 0.16 -7.18
CA PRO A 91 -14.36 1.62 -7.09
C PRO A 91 -15.24 2.25 -6.00
N LEU A 92 -16.44 1.69 -5.78
CA LEU A 92 -17.35 2.19 -4.74
C LEU A 92 -16.77 1.96 -3.34
N GLN A 93 -16.25 0.76 -3.07
CA GLN A 93 -15.58 0.45 -1.81
C GLN A 93 -14.30 1.26 -1.61
N GLN A 94 -13.54 1.52 -2.69
CA GLN A 94 -12.33 2.34 -2.63
C GLN A 94 -12.65 3.81 -2.29
N ALA A 95 -13.79 4.33 -2.76
CA ALA A 95 -14.28 5.65 -2.37
C ALA A 95 -14.48 5.78 -0.85
N LEU A 96 -15.02 4.74 -0.20
CA LEU A 96 -15.18 4.68 1.25
C LEU A 96 -13.83 4.58 1.98
N ARG A 97 -12.87 3.84 1.43
CA ARG A 97 -11.50 3.75 1.98
C ARG A 97 -10.77 5.09 1.90
N HIS A 98 -10.91 5.82 0.79
CA HIS A 98 -10.38 7.17 0.67
C HIS A 98 -10.97 8.11 1.71
N LEU A 99 -12.28 8.01 1.96
CA LEU A 99 -12.95 8.78 3.00
C LEU A 99 -12.43 8.41 4.40
N GLN A 100 -12.24 7.13 4.69
CA GLN A 100 -11.65 6.65 5.94
C GLN A 100 -10.25 7.25 6.17
N THR A 101 -9.38 7.21 5.16
CA THR A 101 -8.04 7.82 5.24
C THR A 101 -8.12 9.33 5.43
N ALA A 102 -9.04 10.01 4.74
CA ALA A 102 -9.22 11.45 4.89
C ALA A 102 -9.63 11.83 6.32
N PHE A 103 -10.56 11.09 6.94
CA PHE A 103 -10.90 11.28 8.35
C PHE A 103 -9.74 10.97 9.29
N ALA A 104 -9.00 9.88 9.06
CA ALA A 104 -7.82 9.55 9.87
C ALA A 104 -6.76 10.67 9.82
N HIS A 105 -6.55 11.27 8.64
CA HIS A 105 -5.64 12.41 8.47
C HIS A 105 -6.18 13.68 9.13
N PHE A 106 -7.48 13.93 9.04
CA PHE A 106 -8.14 15.05 9.73
C PHE A 106 -7.99 14.96 11.25
N PHE A 107 -8.32 13.80 11.85
CA PHE A 107 -8.19 13.60 13.29
C PHE A 107 -6.72 13.64 13.76
N ALA A 108 -5.78 13.21 12.92
CA ALA A 108 -4.34 13.36 13.17
C ALA A 108 -3.82 14.78 12.94
N LYS A 109 -4.69 15.77 12.65
CA LYS A 109 -4.34 17.17 12.34
C LYS A 109 -3.37 17.34 11.16
N ARG A 110 -3.33 16.37 10.24
CA ARG A 110 -2.47 16.38 9.03
C ARG A 110 -3.20 16.88 7.78
N ALA A 111 -4.53 16.96 7.82
CA ALA A 111 -5.36 17.44 6.72
C ALA A 111 -6.60 18.19 7.21
N LYS A 112 -7.20 18.99 6.34
CA LYS A 112 -8.50 19.64 6.60
C LYS A 112 -9.64 18.61 6.55
N TYR A 113 -10.80 18.99 7.08
CA TYR A 113 -12.00 18.16 7.05
C TYR A 113 -12.36 17.75 5.61
N PRO A 114 -12.79 16.49 5.36
CA PRO A 114 -13.19 16.05 4.03
C PRO A 114 -14.34 16.89 3.47
N ARG A 115 -14.25 17.27 2.19
CA ARG A 115 -15.28 18.09 1.53
C ARG A 115 -16.14 17.25 0.58
N PHE A 116 -17.38 17.67 0.40
CA PHE A 116 -18.26 17.12 -0.64
C PHE A 116 -17.67 17.32 -2.03
N LYS A 117 -17.83 16.32 -2.88
CA LYS A 117 -17.41 16.32 -4.27
C LYS A 117 -18.50 16.93 -5.15
N SER A 118 -18.12 17.89 -5.99
CA SER A 118 -19.00 18.55 -6.96
C SER A 118 -18.97 17.86 -8.30
N ARG A 119 -20.11 17.79 -9.01
CA ARG A 119 -20.15 17.30 -10.39
C ARG A 119 -19.35 18.19 -11.36
N LYS A 120 -19.39 19.52 -11.17
CA LYS A 120 -18.77 20.50 -12.06
C LYS A 120 -17.31 20.77 -11.70
N LYS A 121 -17.00 20.86 -10.40
CA LYS A 121 -15.67 21.32 -9.92
C LYS A 121 -14.72 20.19 -9.54
N SER A 122 -15.21 19.00 -9.22
CA SER A 122 -14.34 17.88 -8.82
C SER A 122 -13.96 17.03 -10.02
N ARG A 123 -12.70 16.58 -10.05
CA ARG A 123 -12.19 15.67 -11.09
C ARG A 123 -12.99 14.38 -11.11
N ALA A 124 -13.47 13.98 -12.29
CA ALA A 124 -14.00 12.64 -12.52
C ALA A 124 -12.87 11.63 -12.29
N SER A 125 -13.05 10.76 -11.30
CA SER A 125 -12.00 9.82 -10.88
C SER A 125 -12.61 8.61 -10.20
N ALA A 126 -12.01 7.44 -10.49
CA ALA A 126 -12.25 6.17 -9.82
C ALA A 126 -10.90 5.47 -9.65
N GLU A 127 -10.77 4.69 -8.58
CA GLU A 127 -9.57 3.91 -8.32
C GLU A 127 -9.94 2.43 -8.31
N TYR A 128 -9.27 1.66 -9.16
CA TYR A 128 -9.44 0.23 -9.31
C TYR A 128 -8.29 -0.48 -8.59
N THR A 129 -8.62 -1.44 -7.72
CA THR A 129 -7.62 -2.32 -7.10
C THR A 129 -7.29 -3.48 -8.03
N ARG A 130 -6.22 -4.23 -7.73
CA ARG A 130 -5.73 -5.37 -8.53
C ARG A 130 -6.81 -6.41 -8.89
N SER A 131 -7.82 -6.57 -8.05
CA SER A 131 -8.95 -7.47 -8.29
C SER A 131 -9.93 -6.99 -9.37
N ALA A 132 -9.90 -5.71 -9.73
CA ALA A 132 -10.87 -5.07 -10.63
C ALA A 132 -10.28 -4.58 -11.95
N PHE A 133 -9.04 -4.97 -12.25
CA PHE A 133 -8.47 -4.79 -13.59
C PHE A 133 -7.50 -5.92 -13.91
N LYS A 134 -7.33 -6.19 -15.20
CA LYS A 134 -6.32 -7.09 -15.75
C LYS A 134 -5.39 -6.27 -16.63
N PHE A 135 -4.11 -6.54 -16.53
CA PHE A 135 -3.11 -5.97 -17.42
C PHE A 135 -2.24 -7.12 -17.96
N ARG A 136 -2.33 -7.37 -19.26
CA ARG A 136 -1.59 -8.42 -19.98
C ARG A 136 -1.19 -7.91 -21.34
N ASP A 137 0.04 -8.17 -21.75
CA ASP A 137 0.55 -7.87 -23.10
C ASP A 137 0.29 -6.41 -23.55
N GLY A 138 0.42 -5.45 -22.63
CA GLY A 138 0.18 -4.03 -22.90
C GLY A 138 -1.28 -3.59 -22.86
N GLN A 139 -2.23 -4.51 -22.72
CA GLN A 139 -3.67 -4.25 -22.72
C GLN A 139 -4.23 -4.14 -21.30
N LEU A 140 -5.03 -3.10 -21.03
CA LEU A 140 -5.75 -2.91 -19.75
C LEU A 140 -7.23 -3.23 -19.93
N THR A 141 -7.74 -4.19 -19.18
CA THR A 141 -9.18 -4.47 -19.11
C THR A 141 -9.69 -4.16 -17.70
N LEU A 142 -10.73 -3.35 -17.58
CA LEU A 142 -11.36 -3.04 -16.29
C LEU A 142 -12.52 -4.00 -16.02
N ALA A 143 -12.85 -4.22 -14.75
CA ALA A 143 -14.04 -4.96 -14.37
C ALA A 143 -15.30 -4.31 -14.96
N LYS A 144 -16.26 -5.14 -15.42
CA LYS A 144 -17.48 -4.73 -16.13
C LYS A 144 -17.27 -4.16 -17.54
N MET A 145 -16.07 -4.32 -18.10
CA MET A 145 -15.80 -4.10 -19.53
C MET A 145 -15.44 -5.43 -20.19
N ALA A 146 -16.04 -5.71 -21.35
CA ALA A 146 -15.73 -6.89 -22.15
C ALA A 146 -14.38 -6.70 -22.86
N GLU A 147 -14.24 -5.56 -23.54
CA GLU A 147 -13.06 -5.27 -24.36
C GLU A 147 -11.97 -4.52 -23.57
N PRO A 148 -10.69 -4.73 -23.91
CA PRO A 148 -9.60 -3.90 -23.43
C PRO A 148 -9.82 -2.42 -23.74
N LEU A 149 -9.37 -1.56 -22.83
CA LEU A 149 -9.36 -0.13 -23.03
C LEU A 149 -8.15 0.24 -23.90
N ASP A 150 -8.39 0.95 -24.99
CA ASP A 150 -7.30 1.56 -25.74
C ASP A 150 -6.71 2.73 -24.94
N ILE A 151 -5.43 2.60 -24.60
CA ILE A 151 -4.72 3.53 -23.72
C ILE A 151 -3.47 4.01 -24.43
N ARG A 152 -3.45 5.30 -24.75
CA ARG A 152 -2.22 5.96 -25.15
C ARG A 152 -1.41 6.35 -23.92
N TRP A 153 -0.23 5.75 -23.79
CA TRP A 153 0.68 6.01 -22.68
C TRP A 153 1.55 7.23 -22.98
N SER A 154 1.67 8.17 -22.02
CA SER A 154 2.58 9.32 -22.17
C SER A 154 4.06 8.95 -22.29
N ARG A 155 4.43 7.73 -21.88
CA ARG A 155 5.77 7.14 -21.99
C ARG A 155 5.65 5.60 -21.90
N PRO A 156 6.58 4.84 -22.49
CA PRO A 156 6.60 3.38 -22.36
C PRO A 156 6.60 2.93 -20.90
N LEU A 157 5.92 1.82 -20.63
CA LEU A 157 5.98 1.17 -19.33
C LEU A 157 7.36 0.54 -19.16
N PRO A 158 8.01 0.67 -17.98
CA PRO A 158 9.26 -0.04 -17.72
C PRO A 158 9.03 -1.55 -17.86
N HIS A 159 9.84 -2.19 -18.70
CA HIS A 159 9.79 -3.63 -18.89
C HIS A 159 10.38 -4.33 -17.64
N GLY A 160 9.64 -5.26 -17.05
CA GLY A 160 10.06 -5.99 -15.85
C GLY A 160 9.91 -5.21 -14.54
N CYS A 161 8.95 -5.63 -13.71
CA CYS A 161 8.94 -5.49 -12.25
C CYS A 161 9.31 -4.11 -11.64
N ALA A 162 8.40 -3.13 -11.68
CA ALA A 162 8.51 -1.93 -10.82
C ALA A 162 7.18 -1.45 -10.21
N TRP A 163 6.22 -2.35 -10.00
CA TRP A 163 4.85 -1.94 -9.60
C TRP A 163 4.57 -1.95 -8.08
N TYR A 164 5.46 -2.47 -7.23
CA TYR A 164 5.09 -2.80 -5.84
C TYR A 164 5.73 -1.98 -4.73
N GLY A 165 6.41 -0.87 -4.99
CA GLY A 165 7.02 -0.06 -3.90
C GLY A 165 7.91 -0.88 -2.95
N ARG A 166 8.43 -2.01 -3.44
CA ARG A 166 9.36 -2.89 -2.75
C ARG A 166 10.74 -2.57 -3.28
N GLU A 167 11.68 -2.43 -2.37
CA GLU A 167 13.08 -2.30 -2.70
C GLU A 167 13.61 -3.70 -3.03
N LEU A 168 14.19 -3.85 -4.23
CA LEU A 168 14.93 -5.06 -4.58
C LEU A 168 16.37 -4.85 -4.17
N VAL A 169 16.79 -5.54 -3.11
CA VAL A 169 18.19 -5.60 -2.71
C VAL A 169 18.76 -6.92 -3.21
N VAL A 170 19.74 -6.83 -4.10
CA VAL A 170 20.44 -8.00 -4.64
C VAL A 170 21.60 -8.32 -3.71
N ILE A 171 21.61 -9.52 -3.14
CA ILE A 171 22.73 -10.06 -2.37
C ILE A 171 23.64 -10.89 -3.27
N ASP A 172 24.86 -11.16 -2.80
CA ASP A 172 25.83 -11.97 -3.55
C ASP A 172 25.26 -13.33 -3.96
N ARG A 173 25.51 -13.72 -5.21
CA ARG A 173 24.99 -14.97 -5.79
C ARG A 173 25.51 -16.21 -5.05
N TRP A 174 26.70 -16.14 -4.48
CA TRP A 174 27.37 -17.23 -3.78
C TRP A 174 27.16 -17.20 -2.27
N PHE A 175 26.28 -16.32 -1.78
CA PHE A 175 25.92 -16.26 -0.36
C PHE A 175 25.32 -17.61 0.09
N PRO A 176 25.92 -18.30 1.09
CA PRO A 176 25.56 -19.67 1.46
C PRO A 176 24.30 -19.74 2.34
N SER A 177 23.21 -19.12 1.88
CA SER A 177 21.97 -18.90 2.65
C SER A 177 21.40 -20.17 3.30
N SER A 178 21.44 -21.31 2.61
CA SER A 178 20.92 -22.58 3.11
C SER A 178 21.88 -23.33 4.05
N LYS A 179 23.19 -23.09 3.93
CA LYS A 179 24.24 -23.72 4.75
C LYS A 179 24.61 -22.89 5.99
N LEU A 180 24.34 -21.59 5.96
CA LEU A 180 24.59 -20.68 7.07
C LEU A 180 23.58 -20.94 8.19
N CYS A 181 24.04 -21.23 9.40
CA CYS A 181 23.16 -21.31 10.56
C CYS A 181 22.64 -19.91 10.89
N GLY A 182 21.32 -19.69 10.80
CA GLY A 182 20.73 -18.40 11.15
C GLY A 182 20.81 -18.04 12.64
N ALA A 183 21.17 -19.00 13.51
CA ALA A 183 21.31 -18.79 14.95
C ALA A 183 22.73 -18.39 15.37
N CYS A 184 23.78 -19.00 14.79
CA CYS A 184 25.17 -18.78 15.21
C CYS A 184 26.13 -18.37 14.09
N GLY A 185 25.68 -18.31 12.83
CA GLY A 185 26.50 -17.88 11.69
C GLY A 185 27.50 -18.92 11.16
N THR A 186 27.56 -20.12 11.73
CA THR A 186 28.44 -21.19 11.24
C THR A 186 27.92 -21.74 9.91
N VAL A 187 28.79 -21.91 8.92
CA VAL A 187 28.44 -22.53 7.62
C VAL A 187 28.68 -24.03 7.69
N ALA A 188 27.64 -24.82 7.43
CA ALA A 188 27.73 -26.28 7.37
C ALA A 188 28.71 -26.73 6.26
N ALA A 189 29.64 -27.62 6.61
CA ALA A 189 30.64 -28.14 5.66
C ALA A 189 29.99 -28.91 4.50
N ARG A 190 29.00 -29.75 4.80
CA ARG A 190 28.25 -30.54 3.82
C ARG A 190 26.75 -30.41 4.04
N LEU A 191 26.02 -30.03 3.00
CA LEU A 191 24.56 -29.99 3.02
C LEU A 191 24.02 -30.37 1.63
N PRO A 192 23.81 -31.66 1.34
CA PRO A 192 23.34 -32.15 0.04
C PRO A 192 21.91 -31.68 -0.28
N LEU A 193 21.55 -31.52 -1.56
CA LEU A 193 20.28 -30.89 -1.97
C LEU A 193 19.00 -31.63 -1.50
N ASN A 194 19.08 -32.92 -1.15
CA ASN A 194 17.96 -33.70 -0.62
C ASN A 194 17.68 -33.46 0.88
N VAL A 195 18.59 -32.84 1.63
CA VAL A 195 18.41 -32.61 3.07
C VAL A 195 17.47 -31.41 3.30
N ARG A 196 16.25 -31.65 3.80
CA ARG A 196 15.26 -30.60 4.05
C ARG A 196 15.29 -30.04 5.46
N ALA A 197 15.70 -30.84 6.44
CA ALA A 197 15.94 -30.40 7.81
C ALA A 197 17.35 -30.82 8.26
N TRP A 198 18.03 -29.97 9.03
CA TRP A 198 19.36 -30.25 9.54
C TRP A 198 19.57 -29.59 10.90
N THR A 199 20.45 -30.18 11.70
CA THR A 199 20.84 -29.67 13.01
C THR A 199 22.22 -29.06 12.90
N CYS A 200 22.40 -27.84 13.39
CA CYS A 200 23.70 -27.18 13.40
C CYS A 200 24.65 -27.88 14.37
N GLU A 201 25.77 -28.40 13.87
CA GLU A 201 26.80 -29.07 14.68
C GLU A 201 27.49 -28.15 15.70
N HIS A 202 27.42 -26.83 15.50
CA HIS A 202 28.06 -25.84 16.38
C HIS A 202 27.18 -25.41 17.55
N CYS A 203 25.87 -25.22 17.33
CA CYS A 203 24.96 -24.66 18.35
C CYS A 203 23.73 -25.53 18.66
N GLY A 204 23.54 -26.66 17.97
CA GLY A 204 22.42 -27.56 18.16
C GLY A 204 21.07 -27.07 17.60
N ALA A 205 21.03 -25.90 16.95
CA ALA A 205 19.80 -25.38 16.37
C ALA A 205 19.28 -26.28 15.24
N VAL A 206 17.99 -26.64 15.30
CA VAL A 206 17.32 -27.40 14.24
C VAL A 206 16.73 -26.42 13.22
N HIS A 207 17.01 -26.66 11.94
CA HIS A 207 16.62 -25.80 10.84
C HIS A 207 15.83 -26.57 9.79
N ASP A 208 14.69 -26.01 9.38
CA ASP A 208 14.17 -26.23 8.03
C ASP A 208 15.06 -25.44 7.03
N ARG A 209 15.51 -26.10 5.98
CA ARG A 209 16.47 -25.56 5.00
C ARG A 209 15.96 -24.29 4.33
N ASP A 210 14.70 -24.29 3.89
CA ASP A 210 14.14 -23.19 3.08
C ASP A 210 13.79 -22.01 3.97
N VAL A 211 13.24 -22.26 5.16
CA VAL A 211 12.95 -21.24 6.17
C VAL A 211 14.26 -20.57 6.65
N ASN A 212 15.31 -21.36 6.90
CA ASN A 212 16.61 -20.83 7.29
C ASN A 212 17.23 -19.99 6.16
N ALA A 213 17.19 -20.48 4.92
CA ALA A 213 17.66 -19.73 3.76
C ALA A 213 16.93 -18.38 3.61
N ALA A 214 15.60 -18.37 3.76
CA ALA A 214 14.81 -17.14 3.68
C ALA A 214 15.19 -16.12 4.77
N ARG A 215 15.40 -16.57 6.01
CA ARG A 215 15.85 -15.71 7.12
C ARG A 215 17.23 -15.12 6.86
N ASN A 216 18.16 -15.92 6.36
CA ASN A 216 19.51 -15.47 6.04
C ASN A 216 19.55 -14.50 4.87
N ILE A 217 18.74 -14.72 3.82
CA ILE A 217 18.60 -13.81 2.68
C ILE A 217 18.03 -12.47 3.13
N LEU A 218 17.02 -12.48 4.01
CA LEU A 218 16.46 -11.25 4.57
C LEU A 218 17.51 -10.49 5.39
N ALA A 219 18.25 -11.18 6.26
CA ALA A 219 19.29 -10.56 7.07
C ALA A 219 20.41 -9.94 6.20
N ALA A 220 20.89 -10.68 5.21
CA ALA A 220 21.90 -10.19 4.26
C ALA A 220 21.37 -9.00 3.42
N GLY A 221 20.11 -9.05 2.99
CA GLY A 221 19.47 -7.95 2.25
C GLY A 221 19.30 -6.69 3.10
N LEU A 222 18.94 -6.81 4.38
CA LEU A 222 18.87 -5.68 5.30
C LEU A 222 20.25 -5.07 5.59
N ALA A 223 21.28 -5.92 5.76
CA ALA A 223 22.66 -5.45 5.95
C ALA A 223 23.18 -4.70 4.71
N ALA A 224 22.94 -5.24 3.51
CA ALA A 224 23.30 -4.59 2.25
C ALA A 224 22.54 -3.28 2.00
N SER A 225 21.29 -3.17 2.49
CA SER A 225 20.50 -1.93 2.42
C SER A 225 21.02 -0.86 3.39
N ALA A 226 21.51 -1.27 4.57
CA ALA A 226 21.98 -0.35 5.60
C ALA A 226 23.39 0.22 5.30
N TRP A 227 24.28 -0.57 4.70
CA TRP A 227 25.67 -0.22 4.46
C TRP A 227 25.91 -0.14 2.94
N GLY A 228 25.69 1.04 2.35
CA GLY A 228 25.92 1.26 0.93
C GLY A 228 27.34 0.86 0.52
N ASP A 229 27.43 -0.11 -0.38
CA ASP A 229 28.62 -0.62 -1.09
C ASP A 229 29.78 -1.18 -0.22
N GLY A 230 29.89 -2.52 -0.24
CA GLY A 230 31.17 -3.24 -0.37
C GLY A 230 32.15 -3.22 0.79
N VAL A 231 31.86 -3.96 1.88
CA VAL A 231 32.93 -4.49 2.75
C VAL A 231 33.07 -5.98 2.49
N ARG A 232 34.15 -6.35 1.79
CA ARG A 232 34.68 -7.71 1.75
C ARG A 232 35.09 -8.06 3.19
N PRO A 233 34.45 -9.02 3.88
CA PRO A 233 34.87 -9.36 5.24
C PRO A 233 36.29 -9.92 5.15
N GLN A 234 37.20 -9.27 5.88
CA GLN A 234 38.57 -9.70 6.06
C GLN A 234 38.52 -11.08 6.73
N ARG A 235 39.06 -12.08 6.03
CA ARG A 235 39.24 -13.42 6.57
C ARG A 235 40.44 -13.34 7.52
N GLU A 236 40.20 -13.16 8.81
CA GLU A 236 41.24 -13.26 9.83
C GLU A 236 41.09 -14.54 10.65
N SER A 237 42.17 -15.31 10.57
CA SER A 237 42.45 -16.56 11.25
C SER A 237 42.48 -16.39 12.77
N SER A 238 41.72 -17.25 13.44
CA SER A 238 42.00 -17.86 14.75
C SER A 238 43.16 -17.28 15.59
N ARG A 239 42.84 -16.77 16.80
CA ARG A 239 43.43 -17.19 18.09
C ARG A 239 42.79 -16.49 19.30
N THR A 240 42.24 -17.32 20.19
CA THR A 240 42.25 -17.25 21.67
C THR A 240 41.75 -16.01 22.43
N GLY A 241 40.79 -16.21 23.35
CA GLY A 241 40.75 -15.46 24.63
C GLY A 241 39.36 -15.08 25.22
N ARG A 242 38.82 -15.98 26.06
CA ARG A 242 37.79 -15.86 27.14
C ARG A 242 37.03 -14.54 27.45
N SER A 243 35.69 -14.66 27.39
CA SER A 243 34.61 -14.45 28.39
C SER A 243 34.65 -13.40 29.52
N SER A 244 33.57 -12.60 29.65
CA SER A 244 32.67 -12.54 30.85
C SER A 244 31.47 -11.56 30.65
N VAL A 245 30.20 -12.02 30.72
CA VAL A 245 29.22 -11.97 31.86
C VAL A 245 28.31 -10.71 31.87
N LYS A 246 27.00 -10.92 31.56
CA LYS A 246 25.75 -10.51 32.29
C LYS A 246 25.56 -9.00 32.60
N GLN A 247 24.45 -8.29 32.35
CA GLN A 247 23.02 -8.48 32.68
C GLN A 247 22.14 -7.41 31.97
N GLU A 248 20.91 -7.75 31.58
CA GLU A 248 19.72 -6.86 31.58
C GLU A 248 19.13 -6.87 33.02
N PRO A 249 18.17 -6.02 33.48
CA PRO A 249 17.17 -5.24 32.72
C PRO A 249 16.79 -3.85 33.33
N GLN A 250 15.87 -3.12 32.70
CA GLN A 250 14.52 -2.80 33.25
C GLN A 250 13.83 -1.60 32.59
N ARG A 251 12.51 -1.76 32.48
CA ARG A 251 11.47 -0.83 32.01
C ARG A 251 11.26 0.34 32.97
N ALA A 252 10.74 1.46 32.44
CA ALA A 252 9.76 2.26 33.17
C ALA A 252 8.78 2.98 32.24
N SER A 253 7.54 3.02 32.70
CA SER A 253 6.30 3.48 32.06
C SER A 253 6.01 4.96 32.36
N GLY A 254 5.10 5.56 31.59
CA GLY A 254 4.34 6.76 31.97
C GLY A 254 4.11 7.68 30.76
N ALA A 255 3.06 8.46 30.60
CA ALA A 255 1.76 8.61 31.23
C ALA A 255 0.99 9.63 30.35
N ARG A 256 -0.34 9.59 30.41
CA ARG A 256 -1.27 10.39 29.60
C ARG A 256 -1.30 11.86 30.01
N LYS A 257 -1.52 12.78 29.06
CA LYS A 257 -2.33 14.00 29.24
C LYS A 257 -3.00 14.42 27.91
N GLY A 258 -4.33 14.51 27.91
CA GLY A 258 -5.07 15.50 27.09
C GLY A 258 -5.14 16.84 27.87
N PRO A 259 -5.95 17.85 27.49
CA PRO A 259 -7.01 17.91 26.47
C PRO A 259 -6.87 19.13 25.53
N GLY A 260 -7.85 19.38 24.64
CA GLY A 260 -7.91 20.64 23.90
C GLY A 260 -9.04 20.70 22.86
N SER A 261 -10.24 21.09 23.30
CA SER A 261 -11.37 21.48 22.45
C SER A 261 -11.09 22.80 21.72
N PRO A 262 -11.49 22.96 20.45
CA PRO A 262 -11.68 24.29 19.87
C PRO A 262 -13.13 24.60 19.48
N ARG A 263 -13.45 25.87 19.76
CA ARG A 263 -14.68 26.66 19.63
C ARG A 263 -15.55 26.47 18.37
N LEU A 264 -16.84 26.73 18.61
CA LEU A 264 -17.90 27.03 17.64
C LEU A 264 -17.53 28.14 16.66
N ILE A 265 -17.99 27.99 15.41
CA ILE A 265 -18.32 29.12 14.53
C ILE A 265 -19.83 29.08 14.29
N ARG A 266 -20.52 30.13 14.75
CA ARG A 266 -21.93 30.43 14.47
C ARG A 266 -22.06 31.18 13.14
N GLY A 267 -23.24 31.05 12.51
CA GLY A 267 -23.77 31.92 11.45
C GLY A 267 -24.03 31.17 10.14
N ALA A 268 -25.20 31.20 9.50
CA ALA A 268 -26.41 31.97 9.72
C ALA A 268 -27.60 31.18 9.13
N GLY A 269 -28.74 31.18 9.83
CA GLY A 269 -30.02 30.75 9.26
C GLY A 269 -30.56 31.82 8.32
N HIS A 270 -31.25 31.39 7.27
CA HIS A 270 -32.28 32.19 6.62
C HIS A 270 -33.55 31.33 6.55
N SER A 271 -34.61 31.97 7.01
CA SER A 271 -35.95 31.48 7.28
C SER A 271 -36.73 31.14 6.02
N LEU A 272 -37.57 30.11 6.17
CA LEU A 272 -38.72 29.79 5.34
C LEU A 272 -39.68 30.98 5.25
N SER A 273 -40.23 31.22 4.06
CA SER A 273 -41.57 31.79 3.92
C SER A 273 -42.39 30.87 3.01
N ARG A 274 -43.40 30.24 3.62
CA ARG A 274 -44.61 29.77 2.93
C ARG A 274 -45.48 30.99 2.68
N SER A 275 -46.09 31.08 1.50
CA SER A 275 -47.45 31.61 1.39
C SER A 275 -48.16 30.95 0.21
N ARG A 276 -49.40 30.53 0.47
CA ARG A 276 -50.37 30.04 -0.51
C ARG A 276 -50.98 31.24 -1.23
N ARG A 277 -51.02 31.20 -2.55
CA ARG A 277 -52.20 31.35 -3.43
C ARG A 277 -51.73 31.21 -4.87
#